data_AF-A0A564W6C2-F1
#
_entry.id   AF-A0A564W6C2-F1
#
_cell.length_a   1.000
_cell.length_b   1.000
_cell.length_c   1.000
_cell.angle_alpha   90.00
_cell.angle_beta   90.00
_cell.angle_gamma   90.00
#
_symmetry.space_group_name_H-M   'P 1'
#
loop_
_entity.id
_entity.type
_entity.pdbx_description
1 polymer ?
#
loop_
_entity_poly.entity_id
_entity_poly.type
_entity_poly.pdbx_seq_one_letter_code
_entity_poly.pdbx_strand_id
1 'polypeptide(L)'
;MRHQLCNIVTLNLNTTCNLHCKWCYNQEKQHKLLKFELFVKFYDDIIKNNVTSMTLIGGEPTIHPQFVEIVKKIGRASCRERV
;
A
#
# COMPACT_ATOMS: atom_id res chain seq x y z
N MET A 1 -14.47 15.12 -23.26
CA MET A 1 -14.40 13.90 -22.43
C MET A 1 -13.07 13.92 -21.66
N ARG A 2 -13.08 14.15 -20.34
CA ARG A 2 -11.85 14.05 -19.53
C ARG A 2 -11.52 12.57 -19.39
N HIS A 3 -10.55 12.07 -20.15
CA HIS A 3 -9.91 10.80 -19.84
C HIS A 3 -9.24 10.95 -18.47
N GLN A 4 -9.90 10.46 -17.41
CA GLN A 4 -9.32 10.45 -16.08
C GLN A 4 -8.25 9.36 -16.07
N LEU A 5 -6.99 9.76 -16.28
CA LEU A 5 -5.82 8.92 -16.12
C LEU A 5 -5.89 8.26 -14.73
N CYS A 6 -5.99 6.94 -14.71
CA CYS A 6 -6.02 6.18 -13.47
C CYS A 6 -4.58 6.10 -12.96
N ASN A 7 -4.19 7.04 -12.12
CA ASN A 7 -2.89 7.01 -11.46
C ASN A 7 -3.02 6.08 -10.25
N ILE A 8 -2.57 4.85 -10.39
CA ILE A 8 -2.60 3.79 -9.37
C ILE A 8 -1.18 3.52 -8.91
N VAL A 9 -0.98 3.42 -7.60
CA VAL A 9 0.28 2.99 -6.99
C VAL A 9 0.05 1.70 -6.21
N THR A 10 0.90 0.71 -6.42
CA THR A 10 0.89 -0.54 -5.65
C THR A 10 2.08 -0.56 -4.71
N LEU A 11 1.82 -0.66 -3.40
CA LEU A 11 2.83 -0.54 -2.36
C LEU A 11 2.94 -1.83 -1.53
N ASN A 12 4.13 -2.40 -1.46
CA ASN A 12 4.44 -3.50 -0.55
C ASN A 12 4.70 -2.97 0.87
N LEU A 13 3.78 -3.24 1.81
CA LEU A 13 3.96 -2.83 3.21
C LEU A 13 4.94 -3.73 3.97
N ASN A 14 4.99 -5.00 3.60
CA ASN A 14 5.88 -5.96 4.22
C ASN A 14 6.08 -7.17 3.30
N THR A 15 7.06 -8.02 3.61
CA THR A 15 7.22 -9.35 3.00
C THR A 15 6.91 -10.49 3.97
N THR A 16 6.39 -10.17 5.16
CA THR A 16 5.99 -11.14 6.19
C THR A 16 4.58 -11.64 5.94
N CYS A 17 4.34 -12.94 6.06
CA CYS A 17 3.00 -13.51 5.93
C CYS A 17 2.84 -14.68 6.90
N ASN A 18 1.66 -14.84 7.50
CA ASN A 18 1.30 -15.99 8.34
C ASN A 18 0.94 -17.24 7.52
N LEU A 19 0.70 -17.11 6.21
CA LEU A 19 0.35 -18.22 5.31
C LEU A 19 1.50 -18.61 4.38
N HIS A 20 1.54 -19.87 3.94
CA HIS A 20 2.60 -20.43 3.08
C HIS A 20 2.02 -20.97 1.77
N CYS A 21 1.42 -20.07 0.98
CA CYS A 21 0.72 -20.44 -0.26
C CYS A 21 1.71 -21.01 -1.30
N LYS A 22 1.39 -22.19 -1.87
CA LYS A 22 2.23 -22.87 -2.89
C LYS A 22 2.44 -22.02 -4.15
N TRP A 23 1.48 -21.17 -4.48
CA TRP A 23 1.49 -20.26 -5.63
C TRP A 23 1.92 -18.83 -5.28
N CYS A 24 2.47 -18.60 -4.08
CA CYS A 24 2.98 -17.27 -3.73
C CYS A 24 4.17 -16.91 -4.63
N TYR A 25 4.18 -15.73 -5.23
CA TYR A 25 5.33 -15.24 -5.99
C TYR A 25 6.51 -14.85 -5.08
N ASN A 26 6.25 -14.58 -3.80
CA ASN A 26 7.23 -14.18 -2.78
C ASN A 26 7.37 -15.27 -1.71
N GLN A 27 7.89 -16.43 -2.10
CA GLN A 27 8.03 -17.60 -1.22
C GLN A 27 9.11 -17.41 -0.16
N GLU A 28 10.20 -16.72 -0.52
CA GLU A 28 11.29 -16.37 0.39
C GLU A 28 10.91 -15.13 1.19
N LYS A 29 10.14 -15.33 2.27
CA LYS A 29 9.74 -14.25 3.16
C LYS A 29 10.96 -13.71 3.90
N GLN A 30 11.48 -12.57 3.44
CA GLN A 30 12.62 -11.90 4.08
C GLN A 30 12.23 -11.14 5.36
N HIS A 31 10.98 -11.25 5.82
CA HIS A 31 10.43 -10.59 7.01
C HIS A 31 10.70 -9.08 7.08
N LYS A 32 10.68 -8.40 5.92
CA LYS A 32 10.94 -6.96 5.82
C LYS A 32 9.65 -6.18 6.08
N LEU A 33 9.76 -5.07 6.80
CA LEU A 33 8.67 -4.14 7.07
C LEU A 33 9.00 -2.77 6.47
N LEU A 34 8.00 -2.13 5.86
CA LEU A 34 8.08 -0.74 5.45
C LEU A 34 8.00 0.15 6.69
N LYS A 35 9.08 0.85 7.02
CA LYS A 35 9.08 1.81 8.13
C LYS A 35 8.02 2.90 7.88
N PHE A 36 7.23 3.21 8.91
CA PHE A 36 6.16 4.20 8.81
C PHE A 36 6.63 5.59 8.39
N GLU A 37 7.81 6.02 8.84
CA GLU A 37 8.41 7.29 8.41
C GLU A 37 8.65 7.34 6.89
N LEU A 38 9.07 6.22 6.30
CA LEU A 38 9.27 6.12 4.86
C LEU A 38 7.93 6.12 4.12
N PHE A 39 6.93 5.45 4.67
CA PHE A 39 5.56 5.53 4.17
C PHE A 39 5.04 6.96 4.17
N VAL A 40 5.26 7.75 5.24
CA VAL A 40 4.82 9.15 5.29
C VAL A 40 5.46 9.98 4.18
N LYS A 41 6.78 9.83 3.98
CA LYS A 41 7.49 10.52 2.87
C LYS A 41 6.91 10.15 1.51
N PHE A 42 6.72 8.85 1.28
CA PHE A 42 6.15 8.34 0.02
C PHE A 42 4.71 8.83 -0.19
N TYR A 43 3.91 8.86 0.88
CA TYR A 43 2.55 9.36 0.86
C TYR A 43 2.49 10.84 0.45
N ASP A 44 3.39 11.68 0.94
CA ASP A 44 3.43 13.09 0.54
C ASP A 44 3.71 13.24 -0.96
N ASP A 45 4.55 12.37 -1.53
CA ASP A 45 4.82 12.34 -2.97
C ASP A 45 3.61 11.85 -3.79
N ILE A 46 2.87 10.85 -3.29
CA ILE A 46 1.62 10.35 -3.90
C ILE A 46 0.59 11.47 -4.02
N ILE A 47 0.41 12.25 -2.95
CA ILE A 47 -0.54 13.37 -2.94
C ILE A 47 -0.12 14.45 -3.92
N LYS A 48 1.18 14.82 -3.95
CA LYS A 48 1.71 15.80 -4.92
C LYS A 48 1.49 15.38 -6.37
N ASN A 49 1.54 14.09 -6.65
CA ASN A 49 1.41 13.54 -8.01
C ASN A 49 -0.03 13.22 -8.42
N ASN A 50 -1.04 13.63 -7.64
CA ASN A 50 -2.46 13.37 -7.93
C ASN A 50 -2.75 11.87 -8.18
N VAL A 51 -2.12 10.98 -7.41
CA VAL A 51 -2.43 9.55 -7.43
C VAL A 51 -3.84 9.37 -6.89
N THR A 52 -4.65 8.63 -7.65
CA THR A 52 -6.09 8.50 -7.38
C THR A 52 -6.45 7.22 -6.64
N SER A 53 -5.55 6.23 -6.64
CA SER A 53 -5.77 4.95 -5.98
C SER A 53 -4.46 4.35 -5.49
N MET A 54 -4.51 3.71 -4.33
CA MET A 54 -3.38 2.98 -3.76
C MET A 54 -3.80 1.56 -3.43
N THR A 55 -3.04 0.59 -3.92
CA THR A 55 -3.22 -0.83 -3.58
C THR A 55 -2.13 -1.22 -2.59
N LEU A 56 -2.53 -1.67 -1.40
CA LEU A 56 -1.61 -2.19 -0.38
C LEU A 56 -1.44 -3.69 -0.58
N ILE A 57 -0.20 -4.11 -0.85
CA ILE A 57 0.18 -5.50 -1.05
C ILE A 57 1.37 -5.87 -0.16
N GLY A 58 1.89 -7.09 -0.30
CA GLY A 58 3.03 -7.57 0.47
C GLY A 58 2.98 -9.08 0.63
N GLY A 59 3.49 -9.54 1.77
CA GLY A 59 3.11 -10.84 2.31
C GLY A 59 1.64 -10.81 2.73
N GLU A 60 1.39 -10.51 4.01
CA GLU A 60 0.05 -10.21 4.51
C GLU A 60 0.06 -8.76 5.03
N PRO A 61 -0.56 -7.80 4.32
CA PRO A 61 -0.55 -6.39 4.69
C PRO A 61 -1.06 -6.12 6.12
N THR A 62 -2.08 -6.87 6.57
CA THR A 62 -2.74 -6.65 7.86
C THR A 62 -1.87 -6.98 9.07
N ILE A 63 -0.80 -7.78 8.90
CA ILE A 63 0.16 -8.10 9.96
C ILE A 63 1.09 -6.92 10.27
N HIS A 64 1.17 -5.92 9.39
CA HIS A 64 2.02 -4.76 9.64
C HIS A 64 1.59 -4.06 10.95
N PRO A 65 2.50 -3.83 11.93
CA PRO A 65 2.11 -3.29 13.24
C PRO A 65 1.37 -1.95 13.19
N GLN A 66 1.64 -1.18 12.13
CA GLN A 66 1.06 0.15 11.91
C GLN A 66 0.04 0.18 10.75
N PHE A 67 -0.57 -0.98 10.42
CA PHE A 67 -1.51 -1.08 9.29
C PHE A 67 -2.70 -0.12 9.45
N VAL A 68 -3.25 -0.01 10.66
CA VAL A 68 -4.40 0.85 10.94
C VAL A 68 -4.05 2.32 10.74
N GLU A 69 -2.87 2.75 11.18
CA GLU A 69 -2.36 4.12 11.02
C GLU A 69 -2.16 4.46 9.55
N ILE A 70 -1.62 3.52 8.76
CA ILE A 70 -1.42 3.64 7.32
C ILE A 70 -2.77 3.85 6.62
N VAL A 71 -3.75 2.97 6.87
CA VAL A 71 -5.08 3.06 6.26
C VAL A 71 -5.80 4.34 6.68
N LYS A 72 -5.73 4.73 7.96
CA LYS A 72 -6.29 6.00 8.45
C LYS A 72 -5.69 7.22 7.76
N LYS A 73 -4.38 7.21 7.48
CA LYS A 73 -3.73 8.30 6.75
C LYS A 73 -4.23 8.37 5.31
N ILE A 74 -4.35 7.23 4.63
CA ILE A 74 -4.88 7.14 3.25
C ILE A 74 -6.34 7.60 3.19
N GLY A 75 -7.21 7.10 4.06
CA GLY A 75 -8.64 7.44 4.05
C GLY A 75 -8.93 8.93 4.31
N ARG A 76 -8.00 9.67 4.93
CA ARG A 76 -8.11 11.11 5.15
C ARG A 76 -7.81 11.95 3.91
N ALA A 77 -6.99 11.45 2.98
CA ALA A 77 -6.86 12.06 1.66
C ALA A 77 -7.72 11.28 0.67
N SER A 78 -8.94 11.76 0.52
CA SER A 78 -9.94 11.42 -0.51
C SER A 78 -9.37 10.89 -1.84
N CYS A 79 -8.95 9.62 -1.85
CA CYS A 79 -8.77 8.79 -3.03
C CYS A 79 -10.06 7.99 -3.17
N ARG A 80 -11.11 8.66 -3.64
CA ARG A 80 -12.47 8.09 -3.74
C ARG A 80 -12.47 6.89 -4.69
N GLU A 81 -13.03 5.78 -4.23
CA GLU A 81 -13.40 4.62 -5.04
C GLU A 81 -14.26 5.06 -6.24
N ARG A 82 -13.97 4.51 -7.43
CA ARG A 82 -14.98 4.43 -8.49
C ARG A 82 -15.93 3.31 -8.05
N VAL A 83 -17.14 3.69 -7.67
CA VAL A 83 -18.31 2.79 -7.57
C VAL A 83 -18.45 2.01 -8.89
#